data_AF-A0A6B2S2U0-F1
#
_entry.id   AF-A0A6B2S2U0-F1
#
_cell.length_a   1.000
_cell.length_b   1.000
_cell.length_c   1.000
_cell.angle_alpha   90.00
_cell.angle_beta   90.00
_cell.angle_gamma   90.00
#
_symmetry.space_group_name_H-M   'P 1'
#
loop_
_entity.id
_entity.type
_entity.pdbx_description
1 polymer ?
#
loop_
_entity_poly.entity_id
_entity_poly.type
_entity_poly.pdbx_seq_one_letter_code
_entity_poly.pdbx_strand_id
1 'polypeptide(L)'
;MSDAGAVLDDLVGESAELDLLVAELGRDEWAVATPAPRWTVAHQIAHLAWTDRAAHLAVTAPDGFGAEVEKALAAPGTFVDEGAEEGAVLDPAVLLARWRDGRERLQQALRTAPSGARFPWYGPPMSAASMATGRLMETWAHGQDVADALGVRRRPDRT
;
A
#
# COMPACT_ATOMS: atom_id res chain seq x y z
N MET A 1 1.07 20.37 14.43
CA MET A 1 0.45 19.29 13.61
C MET A 1 1.55 18.77 12.71
N SER A 2 1.74 17.44 12.64
CA SER A 2 2.74 16.84 11.75
C SER A 2 2.47 17.31 10.31
N ASP A 3 3.51 17.82 9.66
CA ASP A 3 3.45 18.17 8.24
C ASP A 3 3.35 16.88 7.43
N ALA A 4 2.23 16.69 6.74
CA ALA A 4 2.03 15.53 5.87
C ALA A 4 3.02 15.55 4.70
N GLY A 5 3.58 16.71 4.33
CA GLY A 5 4.53 16.88 3.23
C GLY A 5 5.77 16.00 3.40
N ALA A 6 6.48 16.14 4.52
CA ALA A 6 7.70 15.36 4.78
C ALA A 6 7.43 13.84 4.77
N VAL A 7 6.35 13.39 5.42
CA VAL A 7 5.98 11.97 5.45
C VAL A 7 5.60 11.44 4.05
N LEU A 8 4.98 12.28 3.22
CA LEU A 8 4.66 11.91 1.84
C LEU A 8 5.91 11.81 0.97
N ASP A 9 6.93 12.63 1.24
CA ASP A 9 8.20 12.55 0.52
C ASP A 9 8.99 11.29 0.93
N ASP A 10 8.96 10.91 2.22
CA ASP A 10 9.50 9.62 2.69
C ASP A 10 8.76 8.44 2.04
N LEU A 11 7.42 8.50 1.97
CA LEU A 11 6.60 7.48 1.29
C LEU A 11 6.94 7.37 -0.20
N VAL A 12 7.23 8.48 -0.88
CA VAL A 12 7.70 8.47 -2.28
C VAL A 12 9.02 7.70 -2.39
N GLY A 13 9.99 8.01 -1.52
CA GLY A 13 11.29 7.34 -1.51
C GLY A 13 11.16 5.84 -1.28
N GLU A 14 10.43 5.46 -0.22
CA GLU A 14 10.17 4.07 0.14
C GLU A 14 9.47 3.30 -0.99
N SER A 15 8.45 3.91 -1.61
CA SER A 15 7.74 3.32 -2.75
C SER A 15 8.64 3.12 -3.96
N ALA A 16 9.55 4.07 -4.24
CA ALA A 16 10.48 4.00 -5.36
C ALA A 16 11.54 2.91 -5.17
N GLU A 17 12.04 2.73 -3.94
CA GLU A 17 12.95 1.62 -3.63
C GLU A 17 12.29 0.26 -3.86
N LEU A 18 11.07 0.08 -3.35
CA LEU A 18 10.33 -1.16 -3.58
C LEU A 18 10.00 -1.37 -5.06
N ASP A 19 9.66 -0.31 -5.79
CA ASP A 19 9.43 -0.36 -7.24
C ASP A 19 10.64 -0.90 -8.00
N LEU A 20 11.85 -0.43 -7.67
CA LEU A 20 13.09 -0.90 -8.28
C LEU A 20 13.37 -2.38 -8.00
N LEU A 21 12.99 -2.88 -6.81
CA LEU A 21 13.15 -4.30 -6.48
C LEU A 21 12.27 -5.21 -7.33
N VAL A 22 11.06 -4.76 -7.69
CA VAL A 22 10.08 -5.61 -8.39
C VAL A 22 9.97 -5.37 -9.89
N ALA A 23 10.49 -4.25 -10.40
CA ALA A 23 10.31 -3.80 -11.79
C ALA A 23 10.84 -4.79 -12.84
N GLU A 24 11.96 -5.45 -12.56
CA GLU A 24 12.67 -6.33 -13.51
C GLU A 24 12.51 -7.82 -13.19
N LEU A 25 11.67 -8.16 -12.22
CA LEU A 25 11.45 -9.56 -11.82
C LEU A 25 10.69 -10.34 -12.90
N GLY A 26 11.13 -11.56 -13.15
CA GLY A 26 10.42 -12.55 -13.95
C GLY A 26 9.18 -13.10 -13.23
N ARG A 27 8.28 -13.74 -13.98
CA ARG A 27 7.02 -14.29 -13.44
C ARG A 27 7.24 -15.25 -12.24
N ASP A 28 8.28 -16.07 -12.30
CA ASP A 28 8.55 -17.05 -11.24
C ASP A 28 9.00 -16.37 -9.93
N GLU A 29 9.68 -15.23 -10.02
CA GLU A 29 10.12 -14.44 -8.86
C GLU A 29 8.92 -13.77 -8.16
N TRP A 30 7.89 -13.38 -8.91
CA TRP A 30 6.62 -12.89 -8.34
C TRP A 30 5.86 -13.96 -7.54
N ALA A 31 6.12 -15.25 -7.81
CA ALA A 31 5.53 -16.38 -7.11
C ALA A 31 6.36 -16.85 -5.89
N VAL A 32 7.52 -16.24 -5.63
CA VAL A 32 8.37 -16.60 -4.48
C VAL A 32 7.65 -16.26 -3.18
N ALA A 33 7.65 -17.21 -2.24
CA ALA A 33 7.08 -17.04 -0.91
C ALA A 33 7.88 -16.02 -0.09
N THR A 34 7.17 -15.17 0.64
CA THR A 34 7.76 -14.20 1.57
C THR A 34 7.72 -14.73 3.01
N PRO A 35 8.37 -14.05 3.98
CA PRO A 35 8.26 -14.41 5.40
C PRO A 35 6.82 -14.35 5.93
N ALA A 36 5.94 -13.54 5.32
CA ALA A 36 4.52 -13.51 5.62
C ALA A 36 3.86 -14.82 5.15
N PRO A 37 3.28 -15.63 6.07
CA PRO A 37 2.70 -16.92 5.72
C PRO A 37 1.61 -16.81 4.64
N ARG A 38 1.69 -17.69 3.63
CA ARG A 38 0.81 -17.77 2.44
C ARG A 38 1.00 -16.65 1.41
N TRP A 39 1.81 -15.63 1.68
CA TRP A 39 1.97 -14.50 0.78
C TRP A 39 3.25 -14.63 -0.05
N THR A 40 3.10 -14.45 -1.36
CA THR A 40 4.21 -14.31 -2.32
C THR A 40 4.55 -12.85 -2.56
N VAL A 41 5.62 -12.56 -3.30
CA VAL A 41 5.93 -11.20 -3.76
C VAL A 41 4.71 -10.53 -4.43
N ALA A 42 3.95 -11.28 -5.23
CA ALA A 42 2.70 -10.79 -5.82
C ALA A 42 1.64 -10.40 -4.77
N HIS A 43 1.49 -11.16 -3.68
CA HIS A 43 0.55 -10.83 -2.61
C HIS A 43 0.96 -9.54 -1.88
N GLN A 44 2.26 -9.33 -1.67
CA GLN A 44 2.76 -8.12 -1.03
C GLN A 44 2.41 -6.87 -1.84
N ILE A 45 2.69 -6.88 -3.16
CA ILE A 45 2.36 -5.75 -4.04
C ILE A 45 0.85 -5.60 -4.23
N ALA A 46 0.11 -6.71 -4.28
CA ALA A 46 -1.36 -6.69 -4.35
C ALA A 46 -2.00 -6.04 -3.13
N HIS A 47 -1.53 -6.40 -1.93
CA HIS A 47 -1.99 -5.79 -0.69
C HIS A 47 -1.72 -4.28 -0.67
N LEU A 48 -0.52 -3.84 -1.06
CA LEU A 48 -0.19 -2.41 -1.16
C LEU A 48 -1.10 -1.69 -2.17
N ALA A 49 -1.30 -2.26 -3.36
CA ALA A 49 -2.17 -1.69 -4.39
C ALA A 49 -3.63 -1.57 -3.92
N TRP A 50 -4.14 -2.60 -3.24
CA TRP A 50 -5.49 -2.61 -2.69
C TRP A 50 -5.66 -1.56 -1.58
N THR A 51 -4.73 -1.52 -0.62
CA THR A 51 -4.78 -0.56 0.48
C THR A 51 -4.58 0.89 0.03
N ASP A 52 -3.74 1.14 -1.00
CA ASP A 52 -3.59 2.47 -1.61
C ASP A 52 -4.89 2.93 -2.27
N ARG A 53 -5.58 2.02 -2.98
CA ARG A 53 -6.88 2.29 -3.57
C ARG A 53 -7.94 2.60 -2.50
N ALA A 54 -7.97 1.83 -1.41
CA ALA A 54 -8.89 2.07 -0.29
C ALA A 54 -8.62 3.44 0.37
N ALA A 55 -7.36 3.78 0.62
CA ALA A 55 -6.96 5.09 1.15
C ALA A 55 -7.34 6.22 0.19
N HIS A 56 -7.14 6.05 -1.11
CA HIS A 56 -7.53 7.06 -2.11
C HIS A 56 -9.05 7.25 -2.10
N LEU A 57 -9.83 6.17 -2.00
CA LEU A 57 -11.29 6.25 -1.91
C LEU A 57 -11.74 6.99 -0.65
N ALA A 58 -11.14 6.69 0.51
CA ALA A 58 -11.42 7.39 1.77
C ALA A 58 -11.20 8.91 1.66
N VAL A 59 -10.16 9.32 0.95
CA VAL A 59 -9.81 10.75 0.77
C VAL A 59 -10.72 11.45 -0.25
N THR A 60 -11.02 10.78 -1.36
CA THR A 60 -11.65 11.43 -2.53
C THR A 60 -13.15 11.21 -2.65
N ALA A 61 -13.69 10.15 -2.04
CA ALA A 61 -15.10 9.81 -2.06
C ALA A 61 -15.52 9.14 -0.74
N PRO A 62 -15.55 9.90 0.37
CA PRO A 62 -15.80 9.36 1.71
C PRO A 62 -17.17 8.65 1.82
N ASP A 63 -18.19 9.14 1.11
CA ASP A 63 -19.50 8.49 1.05
C ASP A 63 -19.42 7.10 0.39
N GLY A 64 -18.54 6.95 -0.61
CA GLY A 64 -18.28 5.68 -1.29
C GLY A 64 -17.44 4.70 -0.46
N PHE A 65 -16.63 5.20 0.48
CA PHE A 65 -15.80 4.37 1.35
C PHE A 65 -16.62 3.53 2.34
N GLY A 66 -17.84 3.95 2.69
CA GLY A 66 -18.73 3.17 3.56
C GLY A 66 -18.96 1.74 3.06
N ALA A 67 -19.03 1.53 1.73
CA ALA A 67 -19.16 0.20 1.15
C ALA A 67 -17.94 -0.70 1.42
N GLU A 68 -16.74 -0.13 1.53
CA GLU A 68 -15.53 -0.89 1.88
C GLU A 68 -15.55 -1.30 3.36
N VAL A 69 -16.08 -0.46 4.24
CA VAL A 69 -16.27 -0.80 5.66
C VAL A 69 -17.26 -1.96 5.80
N GLU A 70 -18.37 -1.94 5.06
CA GLU A 70 -19.34 -3.04 5.08
C GLU A 70 -18.73 -4.36 4.60
N LYS A 71 -17.90 -4.34 3.55
CA LYS A 71 -17.15 -5.53 3.12
C LYS A 71 -16.21 -6.05 4.21
N ALA A 72 -15.47 -5.14 4.86
CA ALA A 72 -14.56 -5.49 5.95
C ALA A 72 -15.28 -6.13 7.15
N LEU A 73 -16.47 -5.61 7.50
CA LEU A 73 -17.31 -6.15 8.56
C LEU A 73 -17.89 -7.53 8.21
N ALA A 74 -18.17 -7.79 6.93
CA ALA A 74 -18.68 -9.06 6.45
C ALA A 74 -17.62 -10.18 6.40
N ALA A 75 -16.33 -9.82 6.36
CA ALA A 75 -15.20 -10.75 6.26
C ALA A 75 -14.18 -10.56 7.40
N PRO A 76 -14.59 -10.70 8.68
CA PRO A 76 -13.72 -10.44 9.82
C PRO A 76 -12.55 -11.44 9.85
N GLY A 77 -11.33 -10.91 9.78
CA GLY A 77 -10.10 -11.71 9.81
C GLY A 77 -9.66 -12.30 8.47
N THR A 78 -10.44 -12.14 7.39
CA THR A 78 -10.05 -12.58 6.03
C THR A 78 -10.02 -11.45 5.01
N PHE A 79 -10.68 -10.32 5.26
CA PHE A 79 -10.80 -9.21 4.30
C PHE A 79 -9.46 -8.72 3.71
N VAL A 80 -8.42 -8.65 4.55
CA VAL A 80 -7.08 -8.23 4.10
C VAL A 80 -6.45 -9.30 3.20
N ASP A 81 -6.53 -10.57 3.59
CA ASP A 81 -6.02 -11.69 2.79
C ASP A 81 -6.75 -11.76 1.44
N GLU A 82 -8.07 -11.63 1.44
CA GLU A 82 -8.91 -11.63 0.23
C GLU A 82 -8.49 -10.51 -0.74
N GLY A 83 -8.25 -9.29 -0.23
CA GLY A 83 -7.77 -8.17 -1.04
C GLY A 83 -6.40 -8.42 -1.67
N ALA A 84 -5.49 -9.08 -0.95
CA ALA A 84 -4.19 -9.47 -1.47
C ALA A 84 -4.30 -10.60 -2.52
N GLU A 85 -5.10 -11.64 -2.24
CA GLU A 85 -5.33 -12.80 -3.11
C GLU A 85 -5.94 -12.37 -4.46
N GLU A 86 -6.94 -11.48 -4.45
CA GLU A 86 -7.57 -10.95 -5.67
C GLU A 86 -6.57 -10.26 -6.61
N GLY A 87 -5.61 -9.53 -6.06
CA GLY A 87 -4.60 -8.84 -6.84
C GLY A 87 -3.44 -9.75 -7.26
N ALA A 88 -3.07 -10.73 -6.43
CA ALA A 88 -1.91 -11.59 -6.65
C ALA A 88 -2.05 -12.53 -7.86
N VAL A 89 -3.29 -12.82 -8.29
CA VAL A 89 -3.56 -13.64 -9.48
C VAL A 89 -3.43 -12.88 -10.80
N LEU A 90 -3.25 -11.55 -10.75
CA LEU A 90 -3.06 -10.74 -11.94
C LEU A 90 -1.71 -10.99 -12.60
N ASP A 91 -1.60 -10.64 -13.88
CA ASP A 91 -0.30 -10.56 -14.51
C ASP A 91 0.61 -9.55 -13.77
N PRO A 92 1.87 -9.91 -13.45
CA PRO A 92 2.80 -9.03 -12.73
C PRO A 92 2.91 -7.61 -13.28
N ALA A 93 2.95 -7.45 -14.60
CA ALA A 93 3.05 -6.14 -15.22
C ALA A 93 1.78 -5.30 -15.02
N VAL A 94 0.61 -5.96 -15.03
CA VAL A 94 -0.69 -5.33 -14.74
C VAL A 94 -0.78 -4.93 -13.28
N LEU A 95 -0.36 -5.81 -12.36
CA LEU A 95 -0.37 -5.53 -10.92
C LEU A 95 0.57 -4.36 -10.59
N LEU A 96 1.80 -4.39 -11.09
CA LEU A 96 2.77 -3.32 -10.88
C LEU A 96 2.28 -1.98 -11.44
N ALA A 97 1.68 -1.97 -12.64
CA ALA A 97 1.10 -0.76 -13.21
C ALA A 97 -0.05 -0.20 -12.35
N ARG A 98 -0.91 -1.07 -11.81
CA ARG A 98 -2.00 -0.66 -10.91
C ARG A 98 -1.49 -0.08 -9.61
N TRP A 99 -0.46 -0.68 -9.02
CA TRP A 99 0.14 -0.15 -7.80
C TRP A 99 0.78 1.23 -8.05
N ARG A 100 1.52 1.39 -9.15
CA ARG A 100 2.11 2.68 -9.57
C ARG A 100 1.06 3.79 -9.73
N ASP A 101 -0.02 3.55 -10.48
CA ASP A 101 -1.11 4.52 -10.64
C ASP A 101 -1.79 4.85 -9.30
N GLY A 102 -2.10 3.82 -8.52
CA GLY A 102 -2.81 3.95 -7.24
C GLY A 102 -2.04 4.81 -6.24
N ARG A 103 -0.75 4.53 -6.05
CA ARG A 103 0.09 5.28 -5.10
C ARG A 103 0.29 6.73 -5.53
N GLU A 104 0.47 7.01 -6.83
CA GLU A 104 0.60 8.38 -7.34
C GLU A 104 -0.67 9.20 -7.09
N ARG A 105 -1.84 8.63 -7.40
CA ARG A 105 -3.14 9.27 -7.16
C ARG A 105 -3.39 9.51 -5.68
N LEU A 106 -3.08 8.55 -4.83
CA LEU A 106 -3.21 8.69 -3.37
C LEU A 106 -2.33 9.83 -2.85
N GLN A 107 -1.06 9.87 -3.26
CA GLN A 107 -0.13 10.92 -2.85
C GLN A 107 -0.64 12.30 -3.28
N GLN A 108 -1.15 12.45 -4.50
CA GLN A 108 -1.74 13.71 -4.97
C GLN A 108 -2.96 14.11 -4.14
N ALA A 109 -3.86 13.16 -3.84
CA ALA A 109 -5.04 13.41 -3.01
C ALA A 109 -4.65 13.86 -1.59
N LEU A 110 -3.65 13.23 -0.98
CA LEU A 110 -3.16 13.58 0.35
C LEU A 110 -2.44 14.93 0.38
N ARG A 111 -1.66 15.29 -0.66
CA ARG A 111 -0.99 16.60 -0.77
C ARG A 111 -2.00 17.75 -0.92
N THR A 112 -3.13 17.51 -1.55
CA THR A 112 -4.16 18.52 -1.81
C THR A 112 -5.30 18.52 -0.78
N ALA A 113 -5.26 17.60 0.19
CA ALA A 113 -6.23 17.50 1.26
C ALA A 113 -6.33 18.81 2.07
N PRO A 114 -7.55 19.26 2.43
CA PRO A 114 -7.72 20.43 3.28
C PRO A 114 -7.01 20.24 4.62
N SER A 115 -6.33 21.29 5.10
CA SER A 115 -5.67 21.25 6.41
C SER A 115 -6.68 20.96 7.52
N GLY A 116 -6.35 20.02 8.41
CA GLY A 116 -7.22 19.59 9.50
C GLY A 116 -8.35 18.64 9.11
N ALA A 117 -8.50 18.29 7.82
CA ALA A 117 -9.47 17.28 7.38
C ALA A 117 -9.19 15.92 8.02
N ARG A 118 -10.26 15.16 8.25
CA ARG A 118 -10.22 13.75 8.65
C ARG A 118 -11.02 12.91 7.68
N PHE A 119 -10.50 11.73 7.40
CA PHE A 119 -11.03 10.79 6.42
C PHE A 119 -11.52 9.53 7.13
N PRO A 120 -12.62 8.91 6.65
CA PRO A 120 -13.05 7.62 7.16
C PRO A 120 -11.96 6.57 6.95
N TRP A 121 -11.89 5.60 7.86
CA TRP A 121 -10.97 4.48 7.74
C TRP A 121 -11.59 3.24 8.38
N TYR A 122 -10.97 2.06 8.20
CA TYR A 122 -11.42 0.82 8.85
C TYR A 122 -11.32 0.87 10.38
N GLY A 123 -10.52 1.80 10.91
CA GLY A 123 -10.46 2.14 12.33
C GLY A 123 -10.91 3.59 12.58
N PRO A 124 -10.35 4.27 13.59
CA PRO A 124 -10.65 5.68 13.82
C PRO A 124 -10.34 6.55 12.58
N PRO A 125 -11.13 7.61 12.31
CA PRO A 125 -10.86 8.52 11.20
C PRO A 125 -9.44 9.11 11.23
N MET A 126 -8.74 9.06 10.10
CA MET A 126 -7.34 9.48 9.98
C MET A 126 -7.22 10.90 9.45
N SER A 127 -6.23 11.66 9.91
CA SER A 127 -5.79 12.87 9.21
C SER A 127 -4.94 12.50 7.98
N ALA A 128 -4.68 13.46 7.08
CA ALA A 128 -3.77 13.24 5.96
C ALA A 128 -2.39 12.75 6.42
N ALA A 129 -1.82 13.37 7.47
CA ALA A 129 -0.54 12.96 8.03
C ALA A 129 -0.58 11.53 8.60
N SER A 130 -1.63 11.18 9.36
CA SER A 130 -1.76 9.82 9.91
C SER A 130 -1.92 8.76 8.83
N MET A 131 -2.66 9.06 7.76
CA MET A 131 -2.82 8.15 6.63
C MET A 131 -1.49 7.98 5.88
N ALA A 132 -0.78 9.07 5.60
CA ALA A 132 0.55 9.03 4.99
C ALA A 132 1.54 8.20 5.82
N THR A 133 1.57 8.39 7.14
CA THR A 133 2.41 7.59 8.04
C THR A 133 2.03 6.10 7.99
N GLY A 134 0.74 5.78 8.00
CA GLY A 134 0.27 4.40 7.87
C GLY A 134 0.73 3.76 6.55
N ARG A 135 0.59 4.48 5.43
CA ARG A 135 1.07 4.00 4.12
C ARG A 135 2.58 3.84 4.06
N LEU A 136 3.34 4.73 4.68
CA LEU A 136 4.80 4.61 4.78
C LEU A 136 5.19 3.33 5.54
N MET A 137 4.59 3.10 6.71
CA MET A 137 4.85 1.90 7.52
C MET A 137 4.49 0.60 6.78
N GLU A 138 3.34 0.59 6.11
CA GLU A 138 2.91 -0.57 5.29
C GLU A 138 3.88 -0.82 4.15
N THR A 139 4.22 0.22 3.37
CA THR A 139 5.15 0.09 2.23
C THR A 139 6.50 -0.43 2.68
N TRP A 140 7.01 0.08 3.80
CA TRP A 140 8.26 -0.37 4.39
C TRP A 140 8.22 -1.84 4.83
N ALA A 141 7.17 -2.25 5.56
CA ALA A 141 7.04 -3.61 6.06
C ALA A 141 6.92 -4.62 4.91
N HIS A 142 6.03 -4.35 3.94
CA HIS A 142 5.84 -5.22 2.78
C HIS A 142 7.05 -5.19 1.83
N GLY A 143 7.74 -4.05 1.73
CA GLY A 143 8.99 -3.94 0.99
C GLY A 143 10.13 -4.73 1.63
N GLN A 144 10.17 -4.81 2.96
CA GLN A 144 11.11 -5.67 3.68
C GLN A 144 10.83 -7.15 3.42
N ASP A 145 9.56 -7.58 3.47
CA ASP A 145 9.18 -8.97 3.15
C ASP A 145 9.57 -9.36 1.72
N VAL A 146 9.40 -8.45 0.75
CA VAL A 146 9.83 -8.66 -0.64
C VAL A 146 11.36 -8.77 -0.72
N ALA A 147 12.09 -7.89 -0.05
CA ALA A 147 13.54 -7.94 -0.05
C ALA A 147 14.09 -9.24 0.57
N ASP A 148 13.50 -9.69 1.67
CA ASP A 148 13.85 -10.96 2.32
C ASP A 148 13.57 -12.16 1.42
N ALA A 149 12.42 -12.16 0.71
CA ALA A 149 12.08 -13.20 -0.26
C ALA A 149 13.08 -13.29 -1.42
N LEU A 150 13.61 -12.15 -1.87
CA LEU A 150 14.58 -12.03 -2.96
C LEU A 150 16.04 -12.13 -2.49
N GLY A 151 16.29 -12.24 -1.19
CA GLY A 151 17.64 -12.24 -0.62
C GLY A 151 18.40 -10.92 -0.80
N VAL A 152 17.68 -9.81 -0.99
CA VAL A 152 18.26 -8.47 -1.18
C VAL A 152 18.36 -7.76 0.16
N ARG A 153 19.54 -7.20 0.46
CA ARG A 153 19.71 -6.36 1.64
C ARG A 153 19.29 -4.92 1.34
N ARG A 154 18.18 -4.47 1.92
CA ARG A 154 17.79 -3.07 1.90
C ARG A 154 18.79 -2.22 2.69
N ARG A 155 19.06 -1.00 2.23
CA ARG A 155 19.87 -0.05 2.98
C ARG A 155 18.94 0.58 4.03
N PRO A 156 19.36 0.71 5.30
CA PRO A 156 18.62 1.54 6.23
C PRO A 156 18.64 2.97 5.72
N ASP A 157 17.47 3.54 5.58
CA ASP A 157 17.21 4.92 5.18
C ASP A 157 18.03 5.83 6.11
N ARG A 158 18.76 6.79 5.52
CA ARG A 158 19.61 7.70 6.29
C ARG A 158 18.70 8.63 7.11
N THR A 159 18.86 8.57 8.43
CA THR A 159 18.37 9.58 9.39
C THR A 159 18.88 10.98 9.07
#